data_AF-A0A8H4RZP1-F1
#
_entry.id   AF-A0A8H4RZP1-F1
#
_cell.length_a   1.000
_cell.length_b   1.000
_cell.length_c   1.000
_cell.angle_alpha   90.00
_cell.angle_beta   90.00
_cell.angle_gamma   90.00
#
_symmetry.space_group_name_H-M   'P 1'
#
loop_
_entity.id
_entity.type
_entity.pdbx_description
1 polymer ?
#
loop_
_entity_poly.entity_id
_entity_poly.type
_entity_poly.pdbx_seq_one_letter_code
_entity_poly.pdbx_strand_id
1 'polypeptide(L)'
;MVAWNVFRIIGDLSHAGSIGVLLWAIHKNKSAEGVSLLTQLLYGVVFIFRYLDLFDPHTYKSGTWHSIWNVSFKLFYLISSSYLIFLMMKVYPRTRERERAWKLGSWSVAGSIVLAPISIWLLDTEPYNSWILEFCWAFSIILESVCVLPQLLLLRQTTVPTVIDSYYLLALGSYRAFYILNWIVRLFNKEPFNDWIAVVFGIVQTAFYVDFAWVYYSRQRVKLRNGGVVDSEDYGNSWLVNRVVNFRASRVSTDEEQHLRDEEEGVDGQSNHNRWGARGISIAADDTLETNGHNKGHHHDDSLDGFSGDEDEIDDHRVSNPR
;
A
#
# COMPACT_ATOMS: atom_id res chain seq x y z
N MET A 1 24.22 -9.57 28.59
CA MET A 1 22.88 -9.18 29.10
C MET A 1 22.43 -7.99 28.28
N VAL A 2 21.19 -7.91 27.81
CA VAL A 2 20.82 -6.77 26.94
C VAL A 2 20.77 -5.48 27.76
N ALA A 3 21.68 -4.55 27.50
CA ALA A 3 21.70 -3.23 28.14
C ALA A 3 20.35 -2.50 27.97
N TRP A 4 19.74 -2.11 29.09
CA TRP A 4 18.47 -1.39 29.11
C TRP A 4 18.71 0.11 28.87
N ASN A 5 18.51 0.53 27.63
CA ASN A 5 18.60 1.94 27.25
C ASN A 5 17.23 2.62 27.33
N VAL A 6 17.20 3.88 27.77
CA VAL A 6 15.98 4.72 27.81
C VAL A 6 15.30 4.78 26.43
N PHE A 7 16.08 4.84 25.35
CA PHE A 7 15.58 4.81 23.98
C PHE A 7 14.77 3.55 23.66
N ARG A 8 15.17 2.37 24.16
CA ARG A 8 14.38 1.14 23.97
C ARG A 8 13.03 1.23 24.68
N ILE A 9 13.01 1.69 25.92
CA ILE A 9 11.78 1.82 26.72
C ILE A 9 10.80 2.79 26.06
N ILE A 10 11.28 3.94 25.60
CA ILE A 10 10.45 4.94 24.89
C ILE A 10 10.01 4.38 23.52
N GLY A 11 10.85 3.63 22.81
CA GLY A 11 10.49 2.91 21.59
C GLY A 11 9.34 1.92 21.81
N ASP A 12 9.47 1.04 22.81
CA ASP A 12 8.45 0.04 23.16
C ASP A 12 7.12 0.71 23.55
N LEU A 13 7.17 1.80 24.33
CA LEU A 13 5.99 2.60 24.68
C LEU A 13 5.38 3.32 23.46
N SER A 14 6.19 3.84 22.54
CA SER A 14 5.72 4.48 21.30
C SER A 14 5.03 3.47 20.37
N HIS A 15 5.56 2.25 20.28
CA HIS A 15 4.96 1.20 19.46
C HIS A 15 3.64 0.71 20.07
N ALA A 16 3.60 0.41 21.37
CA ALA A 16 2.36 0.07 22.08
C ALA A 16 1.31 1.21 22.01
N GLY A 17 1.77 2.46 22.14
CA GLY A 17 0.95 3.66 21.98
C GLY A 17 0.33 3.77 20.57
N SER A 18 1.07 3.45 19.52
CA SER A 18 0.55 3.46 18.14
C SER A 18 -0.64 2.48 17.97
N ILE A 19 -0.57 1.30 18.58
CA ILE A 19 -1.64 0.30 18.57
C ILE A 19 -2.83 0.78 19.42
N GLY A 20 -2.57 1.41 20.56
CA GLY A 20 -3.60 2.03 21.40
C GLY A 20 -4.37 3.14 20.68
N VAL A 21 -3.67 4.01 19.95
CA VAL A 21 -4.28 5.07 19.10
C VAL A 21 -5.15 4.45 18.01
N LEU A 22 -4.67 3.40 17.34
CA LEU A 22 -5.41 2.71 16.28
C LEU A 22 -6.69 2.04 16.81
N LEU A 23 -6.60 1.33 17.94
CA LEU A 23 -7.75 0.73 18.62
C LEU A 23 -8.77 1.79 19.05
N TRP A 24 -8.32 2.90 19.64
CA TRP A 24 -9.19 4.01 20.03
C TRP A 24 -9.87 4.66 18.82
N ALA A 25 -9.16 4.83 17.71
CA ALA A 25 -9.69 5.36 16.46
C ALA A 25 -10.91 4.55 15.96
N ILE A 26 -10.75 3.24 15.86
CA ILE A 26 -11.77 2.31 15.35
C ILE A 26 -13.00 2.33 16.26
N HIS A 27 -12.81 2.32 17.58
CA HIS A 27 -13.90 2.38 18.55
C HIS A 27 -14.67 3.70 18.55
N LYS A 28 -13.96 4.82 18.38
CA LYS A 28 -14.54 6.16 18.36
C LYS A 28 -15.28 6.44 17.05
N ASN A 29 -14.70 6.05 15.93
CA ASN A 29 -15.25 6.29 14.59
C ASN A 29 -16.28 5.23 14.17
N LYS A 30 -16.37 4.09 14.87
CA LYS A 30 -17.22 2.93 14.53
C LYS A 30 -16.97 2.41 13.11
N SER A 31 -15.73 2.54 12.63
CA SER A 31 -15.30 2.17 11.28
C SER A 31 -13.83 1.79 11.28
N ALA A 32 -13.46 0.87 10.38
CA ALA A 32 -12.08 0.48 10.06
C ALA A 32 -11.58 1.07 8.72
N GLU A 33 -12.29 2.06 8.18
CA GLU A 33 -11.88 2.79 6.98
C GLU A 33 -10.53 3.51 7.19
N GLY A 34 -9.74 3.64 6.12
CA GLY A 34 -8.36 4.17 6.19
C GLY A 34 -7.29 3.13 6.57
N VAL A 35 -7.68 2.00 7.18
CA VAL A 35 -6.75 0.95 7.62
C VAL A 35 -6.86 -0.32 6.75
N SER A 36 -5.72 -0.97 6.50
CA SER A 36 -5.59 -2.22 5.76
C SER A 36 -5.72 -3.42 6.71
N LEU A 37 -6.69 -4.29 6.42
CA LEU A 37 -6.89 -5.55 7.12
C LEU A 37 -5.68 -6.47 6.89
N LEU A 38 -5.20 -6.59 5.66
CA LEU A 38 -4.02 -7.40 5.32
C LEU A 38 -2.77 -6.95 6.09
N THR A 39 -2.57 -5.65 6.27
CA THR A 39 -1.45 -5.15 7.10
C THR A 39 -1.58 -5.60 8.55
N GLN A 40 -2.76 -5.50 9.15
CA GLN A 40 -2.99 -5.98 10.52
C GLN A 40 -2.83 -7.50 10.63
N LEU A 41 -3.26 -8.27 9.63
CA LEU A 41 -3.06 -9.72 9.55
C LEU A 41 -1.56 -10.07 9.50
N LEU A 42 -0.79 -9.39 8.64
CA LEU A 42 0.68 -9.57 8.56
C LEU A 42 1.38 -9.21 9.87
N TYR A 43 0.98 -8.11 10.55
CA TYR A 43 1.49 -7.79 11.89
C TYR A 43 1.11 -8.84 12.94
N GLY A 44 -0.11 -9.41 12.88
CA GLY A 44 -0.52 -10.52 13.74
C GLY A 44 0.37 -11.75 13.55
N VAL A 45 0.67 -12.12 12.29
CA VAL A 45 1.62 -13.19 11.95
C VAL A 45 3.01 -12.88 12.51
N VAL A 46 3.52 -11.65 12.30
CA VAL A 46 4.82 -11.20 12.87
C VAL A 46 4.85 -11.42 14.39
N PHE A 47 3.85 -10.96 15.13
CA PHE A 47 3.84 -11.11 16.59
C PHE A 47 3.71 -12.56 17.05
N ILE A 48 2.93 -13.40 16.36
CA ILE A 48 2.83 -14.84 16.67
C ILE A 48 4.21 -15.49 16.55
N PHE A 49 4.89 -15.34 15.40
CA PHE A 49 6.18 -15.98 15.15
C PHE A 49 7.32 -15.41 15.99
N ARG A 50 7.31 -14.09 16.27
CA ARG A 50 8.32 -13.42 17.09
C ARG A 50 8.27 -13.83 18.56
N TYR A 51 7.09 -14.15 19.07
CA TYR A 51 6.84 -14.38 20.50
C TYR A 51 6.58 -15.85 20.84
N LEU A 52 6.96 -16.78 19.94
CA LEU A 52 7.00 -18.22 20.24
C LEU A 52 7.95 -18.56 21.41
N ASP A 53 8.91 -17.68 21.69
CA ASP A 53 9.79 -17.78 22.86
C ASP A 53 9.07 -17.61 24.22
N LEU A 54 7.78 -17.24 24.25
CA LEU A 54 6.94 -17.39 25.46
C LEU A 54 6.72 -18.85 25.85
N PHE A 55 6.91 -19.82 24.95
CA PHE A 55 6.80 -21.23 25.31
C PHE A 55 8.10 -21.79 25.91
N ASP A 56 9.21 -21.04 25.85
CA ASP A 56 10.48 -21.43 26.45
C ASP A 56 10.49 -21.10 27.96
N PRO A 57 10.68 -22.10 28.86
CA PRO A 57 10.85 -21.87 30.30
C PRO A 57 11.96 -20.87 30.66
N HIS A 58 13.00 -20.72 29.81
CA HIS A 58 14.08 -19.76 30.02
C HIS A 58 13.60 -18.30 30.04
N THR A 59 12.52 -17.95 29.34
CA THR A 59 11.93 -16.60 29.30
C THR A 59 11.43 -16.13 30.68
N TYR A 60 10.92 -17.05 31.49
CA TYR A 60 10.40 -16.77 32.84
C TYR A 60 11.46 -16.96 33.94
N LYS A 61 12.58 -17.64 33.63
CA LYS A 61 13.56 -18.11 34.63
C LYS A 61 14.32 -16.98 35.33
N SER A 62 14.36 -15.79 34.74
CA SER A 62 14.96 -14.59 35.35
C SER A 62 13.87 -13.70 35.95
N GLY A 63 13.45 -14.00 37.19
CA GLY A 63 12.36 -13.32 37.93
C GLY A 63 12.60 -11.84 38.31
N THR A 64 13.35 -11.11 37.50
CA THR A 64 13.63 -9.68 37.60
C THR A 64 12.50 -8.87 36.94
N TRP A 65 12.34 -7.60 37.34
CA TRP A 65 11.44 -6.62 36.71
C TRP A 65 11.48 -6.63 35.16
N HIS A 66 12.65 -6.91 34.58
CA HIS A 66 12.88 -7.02 33.15
C HIS A 66 12.13 -8.17 32.45
N SER A 67 11.97 -9.34 33.09
CA SER A 67 11.19 -10.44 32.51
C SER A 67 9.70 -10.10 32.55
N ILE A 68 9.22 -9.53 33.66
CA ILE A 68 7.83 -9.05 33.80
C ILE A 68 7.50 -8.05 32.69
N TRP A 69 8.32 -7.01 32.50
CA TRP A 69 8.15 -6.04 31.42
C TRP A 69 8.06 -6.72 30.05
N ASN A 70 9.04 -7.56 29.70
CA ASN A 70 9.08 -8.23 28.40
C ASN A 70 7.84 -9.12 28.18
N VAL A 71 7.47 -9.95 29.15
CA VAL A 71 6.28 -10.83 29.05
C VAL A 71 5.00 -10.01 28.92
N SER A 72 4.82 -8.96 29.73
CA SER A 72 3.65 -8.07 29.65
C SER A 72 3.53 -7.40 28.29
N PHE A 73 4.63 -6.89 27.71
CA PHE A 73 4.59 -6.27 26.38
C PHE A 73 4.29 -7.29 25.27
N LYS A 74 4.92 -8.48 25.29
CA LYS A 74 4.63 -9.52 24.29
C LYS A 74 3.17 -9.97 24.34
N LEU A 75 2.61 -10.19 25.54
CA LEU A 75 1.19 -10.50 25.72
C LEU A 75 0.30 -9.35 25.24
N PHE A 76 0.64 -8.09 25.56
CA PHE A 76 -0.09 -6.93 25.06
C PHE A 76 -0.14 -6.89 23.53
N TYR A 77 0.99 -7.06 22.84
CA TYR A 77 1.04 -7.08 21.37
C TYR A 77 0.20 -8.20 20.77
N LEU A 78 0.29 -9.41 21.32
CA LEU A 78 -0.40 -10.59 20.80
C LEU A 78 -1.92 -10.49 21.00
N ILE A 79 -2.37 -10.02 22.18
CA ILE A 79 -3.79 -9.79 22.48
C ILE A 79 -4.35 -8.61 21.66
N SER A 80 -3.67 -7.47 21.65
CA SER A 80 -4.15 -6.26 20.96
C SER A 80 -4.19 -6.41 19.44
N SER A 81 -3.22 -7.10 18.83
CA SER A 81 -3.23 -7.40 17.40
C SER A 81 -4.35 -8.40 17.03
N SER A 82 -4.52 -9.46 17.82
CA SER A 82 -5.65 -10.40 17.63
C SER A 82 -7.00 -9.70 17.75
N TYR A 83 -7.13 -8.76 18.69
CA TYR A 83 -8.33 -7.96 18.90
C TYR A 83 -8.58 -6.96 17.76
N LEU A 84 -7.54 -6.30 17.23
CA LEU A 84 -7.64 -5.46 16.02
C LEU A 84 -8.18 -6.26 14.82
N ILE A 85 -7.61 -7.44 14.57
CA ILE A 85 -8.05 -8.32 13.48
C ILE A 85 -9.51 -8.75 13.69
N PHE A 86 -9.89 -9.14 14.92
CA PHE A 86 -11.28 -9.48 15.26
C PHE A 86 -12.25 -8.33 14.97
N LEU A 87 -11.92 -7.10 15.40
CA LEU A 87 -12.74 -5.92 15.14
C LEU A 87 -12.94 -5.69 13.64
N MET A 88 -11.87 -5.77 12.84
CA MET A 88 -11.93 -5.54 11.39
C MET A 88 -12.59 -6.67 10.60
N MET A 89 -12.60 -7.91 11.12
CA MET A 89 -13.22 -9.06 10.44
C MET A 89 -14.68 -9.29 10.83
N LYS A 90 -15.09 -8.92 12.05
CA LYS A 90 -16.42 -9.25 12.60
C LYS A 90 -17.29 -8.04 12.97
N VAL A 91 -16.72 -6.99 13.53
CA VAL A 91 -17.49 -5.87 14.11
C VAL A 91 -17.63 -4.72 13.13
N TYR A 92 -16.53 -4.37 12.45
CA TYR A 92 -16.45 -3.30 11.45
C TYR A 92 -15.91 -3.90 10.13
N PRO A 93 -16.63 -4.86 9.50
CA PRO A 93 -16.18 -5.57 8.32
C PRO A 93 -15.94 -4.60 7.15
N ARG A 94 -14.70 -4.56 6.68
CA ARG A 94 -14.27 -3.72 5.56
C ARG A 94 -14.60 -4.39 4.23
N THR A 95 -15.02 -3.60 3.23
CA THR A 95 -15.17 -4.06 1.85
C THR A 95 -13.85 -4.58 1.25
N ARG A 96 -13.97 -5.58 0.38
CA ARG A 96 -12.89 -6.44 -0.15
C ARG A 96 -11.63 -5.64 -0.53
N GLU A 97 -10.51 -5.95 0.12
CA GLU A 97 -9.21 -5.40 -0.25
C GLU A 97 -8.80 -5.82 -1.67
N ARG A 98 -8.13 -4.92 -2.38
CA ARG A 98 -7.77 -5.09 -3.79
C ARG A 98 -6.80 -6.26 -3.97
N GLU A 99 -6.98 -7.06 -5.02
CA GLU A 99 -6.14 -8.21 -5.35
C GLU A 99 -4.63 -7.89 -5.37
N ARG A 100 -4.25 -6.70 -5.86
CA ARG A 100 -2.85 -6.22 -5.83
C ARG A 100 -2.25 -6.18 -4.43
N ALA A 101 -3.04 -5.84 -3.40
CA ALA A 101 -2.58 -5.85 -2.02
C ALA A 101 -2.35 -7.30 -1.55
N TRP A 102 -3.29 -8.20 -1.83
CA TRP A 102 -3.18 -9.63 -1.52
C TRP A 102 -1.98 -10.30 -2.20
N LYS A 103 -1.77 -10.08 -3.50
CA LYS A 103 -0.58 -10.51 -4.24
C LYS A 103 0.70 -10.03 -3.53
N LEU A 104 0.78 -8.75 -3.15
CA LEU A 104 1.95 -8.20 -2.46
C LEU A 104 2.15 -8.74 -1.04
N GLY A 105 1.08 -8.96 -0.27
CA GLY A 105 1.17 -9.59 1.06
C GLY A 105 1.67 -11.03 0.97
N SER A 106 1.15 -11.80 0.02
CA SER A 106 1.59 -13.18 -0.26
C SER A 106 3.08 -13.22 -0.66
N TRP A 107 3.51 -12.38 -1.60
CA TRP A 107 4.92 -12.23 -1.98
C TRP A 107 5.83 -11.75 -0.84
N SER A 108 5.29 -10.96 0.10
CA SER A 108 6.03 -10.51 1.29
C SER A 108 6.27 -11.66 2.26
N VAL A 109 5.27 -12.52 2.50
CA VAL A 109 5.41 -13.75 3.30
C VAL A 109 6.37 -14.73 2.63
N ALA A 110 6.16 -15.04 1.35
CA ALA A 110 7.03 -15.96 0.60
C ALA A 110 8.49 -15.48 0.55
N GLY A 111 8.71 -14.19 0.27
CA GLY A 111 10.03 -13.58 0.29
C GLY A 111 10.69 -13.64 1.68
N SER A 112 9.92 -13.48 2.76
CA SER A 112 10.45 -13.56 4.13
C SER A 112 10.84 -14.99 4.52
N ILE A 113 10.08 -16.00 4.08
CA ILE A 113 10.41 -17.43 4.27
C ILE A 113 11.74 -17.77 3.59
N VAL A 114 11.97 -17.29 2.36
CA VAL A 114 13.19 -17.54 1.60
C VAL A 114 14.39 -16.75 2.14
N LEU A 115 14.18 -15.50 2.58
CA LEU A 115 15.26 -14.65 3.10
C LEU A 115 15.70 -15.02 4.53
N ALA A 116 14.83 -15.58 5.37
CA ALA A 116 15.17 -15.95 6.75
C ALA A 116 16.40 -16.89 6.88
N PRO A 117 16.48 -18.05 6.19
CA PRO A 117 17.64 -18.93 6.32
C PRO A 117 18.90 -18.31 5.71
N ILE A 118 18.75 -17.51 4.64
CA ILE A 118 19.87 -16.77 4.01
C ILE A 118 20.42 -15.72 4.99
N SER A 119 19.54 -14.98 5.69
CA SER A 119 19.96 -13.95 6.65
C SER A 119 20.62 -14.55 7.88
N ILE A 120 20.14 -15.69 8.38
CA ILE A 120 20.77 -16.39 9.51
C ILE A 120 22.18 -16.84 9.07
N TRP A 121 22.29 -17.53 7.95
CA TRP A 121 23.58 -18.02 7.43
C TRP A 121 24.61 -16.91 7.13
N LEU A 122 24.16 -15.72 6.74
CA LEU A 122 25.03 -14.59 6.38
C LEU A 122 25.41 -13.69 7.57
N LEU A 123 24.49 -13.47 8.51
CA LEU A 123 24.58 -12.40 9.51
C LEU A 123 24.62 -12.89 10.96
N ASP A 124 24.23 -14.13 11.24
CA ASP A 124 24.38 -14.72 12.57
C ASP A 124 25.61 -15.64 12.60
N THR A 125 26.44 -15.45 13.61
CA THR A 125 27.72 -16.16 13.80
C THR A 125 27.70 -17.02 15.08
N GLU A 126 26.65 -16.94 15.90
CA GLU A 126 26.57 -17.61 17.20
C GLU A 126 25.82 -18.96 17.11
N PRO A 127 26.12 -19.94 17.99
CA PRO A 127 25.43 -21.22 18.01
C PRO A 127 24.03 -21.11 18.63
N TYR A 128 23.00 -21.36 17.82
CA TYR A 128 21.59 -21.32 18.23
C TYR A 128 21.12 -22.60 18.94
N ASN A 129 20.43 -22.45 20.08
CA ASN A 129 19.82 -23.56 20.83
C ASN A 129 18.69 -24.29 20.07
N SER A 130 18.02 -23.62 19.14
CA SER A 130 16.88 -24.17 18.40
C SER A 130 16.68 -23.47 17.07
N TRP A 131 17.12 -24.11 15.98
CA TRP A 131 16.99 -23.61 14.61
C TRP A 131 15.58 -23.13 14.24
N ILE A 132 14.54 -23.82 14.73
CA ILE A 132 13.14 -23.45 14.44
C ILE A 132 12.77 -22.11 15.07
N LEU A 133 13.18 -21.85 16.32
CA LEU A 133 12.91 -20.58 16.98
C LEU A 133 13.69 -19.43 16.33
N GLU A 134 14.94 -19.67 15.96
CA GLU A 134 15.78 -18.68 15.27
C GLU A 134 15.23 -18.35 13.87
N PHE A 135 14.83 -19.36 13.11
CA PHE A 135 14.12 -19.19 11.83
C PHE A 135 12.84 -18.36 12.01
N CYS A 136 12.00 -18.69 12.99
CA CYS A 136 10.76 -17.96 13.28
C CYS A 136 11.03 -16.50 13.70
N TRP A 137 12.07 -16.26 14.48
CA TRP A 137 12.51 -14.92 14.88
C TRP A 137 12.98 -14.11 13.68
N ALA A 138 13.93 -14.62 12.90
CA ALA A 138 14.46 -13.95 11.70
C ALA A 138 13.35 -13.70 10.66
N PHE A 139 12.50 -14.70 10.39
CA PHE A 139 11.31 -14.55 9.56
C PHE A 139 10.41 -13.40 10.05
N SER A 140 10.16 -13.29 11.35
CA SER A 140 9.35 -12.21 11.92
C SER A 140 9.98 -10.83 11.74
N ILE A 141 11.31 -10.72 11.80
CA ILE A 141 12.05 -9.46 11.61
C ILE A 141 11.97 -9.02 10.15
N ILE A 142 12.18 -9.94 9.22
CA ILE A 142 12.11 -9.68 7.78
C ILE A 142 10.67 -9.30 7.38
N LEU A 143 9.69 -10.08 7.82
CA LEU A 143 8.29 -9.84 7.48
C LEU A 143 7.79 -8.50 8.03
N GLU A 144 8.23 -8.09 9.23
CA GLU A 144 7.89 -6.78 9.79
C GLU A 144 8.44 -5.62 8.94
N SER A 145 9.59 -5.81 8.29
CA SER A 145 10.16 -4.76 7.44
C SER A 145 9.31 -4.44 6.21
N VAL A 146 8.52 -5.42 5.73
CA VAL A 146 7.69 -5.32 4.53
C VAL A 146 6.18 -5.31 4.80
N CYS A 147 5.71 -5.67 5.99
CA CYS A 147 4.28 -5.77 6.30
C CYS A 147 3.53 -4.43 6.23
N VAL A 148 4.24 -3.29 6.26
CA VAL A 148 3.65 -1.95 6.09
C VAL A 148 3.20 -1.68 4.64
N LEU A 149 3.75 -2.38 3.65
CA LEU A 149 3.54 -2.09 2.22
C LEU A 149 2.05 -2.05 1.78
N PRO A 150 1.15 -2.96 2.22
CA PRO A 150 -0.26 -2.88 1.84
C PRO A 150 -0.95 -1.63 2.40
N GLN A 151 -0.61 -1.20 3.63
CA GLN A 151 -1.09 0.06 4.22
C GLN A 151 -0.60 1.28 3.42
N LEU A 152 0.67 1.30 3.01
CA LEU A 152 1.22 2.40 2.19
C LEU A 152 0.47 2.53 0.86
N LEU A 153 0.18 1.40 0.21
CA LEU A 153 -0.57 1.37 -1.05
C LEU A 153 -2.04 1.77 -0.90
N LEU A 154 -2.62 1.50 0.26
CA LEU A 154 -3.98 1.91 0.61
C LEU A 154 -4.04 3.43 0.79
N LEU A 155 -3.11 4.00 1.56
CA LEU A 155 -2.97 5.45 1.75
C LEU A 155 -2.61 6.19 0.45
N ARG A 156 -1.93 5.53 -0.50
CA ARG A 156 -1.72 6.06 -1.84
C ARG A 156 -3.03 6.19 -2.65
N GLN A 157 -4.04 5.38 -2.35
CA GLN A 157 -5.31 5.34 -3.09
C GLN A 157 -6.43 6.11 -2.40
N THR A 158 -6.35 6.39 -1.10
CA THR A 158 -7.29 7.28 -0.41
C THR A 158 -6.96 8.75 -0.72
N THR A 159 -7.98 9.56 -0.98
CA THR A 159 -7.85 10.99 -1.31
C THR A 159 -7.63 11.87 -0.08
N VAL A 160 -8.13 11.44 1.09
CA VAL A 160 -7.97 12.14 2.37
C VAL A 160 -7.49 11.13 3.44
N PRO A 161 -6.20 11.12 3.82
CA PRO A 161 -5.78 10.40 5.03
C PRO A 161 -6.34 11.11 6.27
N THR A 162 -6.82 10.36 7.26
CA THR A 162 -7.42 10.98 8.45
C THR A 162 -6.33 11.54 9.37
N VAL A 163 -6.71 12.50 10.22
CA VAL A 163 -5.82 13.02 11.27
C VAL A 163 -5.40 11.93 12.27
N ILE A 164 -6.17 10.85 12.40
CA ILE A 164 -5.85 9.77 13.32
C ILE A 164 -4.81 8.81 12.69
N ASP A 165 -4.90 8.58 11.38
CA ASP A 165 -3.86 7.84 10.64
C ASP A 165 -2.49 8.53 10.78
N SER A 166 -2.44 9.87 10.76
CA SER A 166 -1.18 10.60 10.90
C SER A 166 -0.56 10.46 12.29
N TYR A 167 -1.36 10.45 13.38
CA TYR A 167 -0.86 10.17 14.72
C TYR A 167 -0.38 8.72 14.89
N TYR A 168 -1.12 7.75 14.35
CA TYR A 168 -0.69 6.35 14.31
C TYR A 168 0.66 6.22 13.60
N LEU A 169 0.78 6.77 12.39
CA LEU A 169 1.99 6.69 11.56
C LEU A 169 3.17 7.48 12.16
N LEU A 170 2.91 8.57 12.87
CA LEU A 170 3.95 9.32 13.60
C LEU A 170 4.48 8.53 14.80
N ALA A 171 3.61 7.88 15.58
CA ALA A 171 4.03 6.99 16.66
C ALA A 171 4.78 5.75 16.12
N LEU A 172 4.37 5.29 14.93
CA LEU A 172 5.00 4.20 14.18
C LEU A 172 6.37 4.60 13.57
N GLY A 173 6.56 5.85 13.15
CA GLY A 173 7.89 6.37 12.79
C GLY A 173 8.78 6.57 14.02
N SER A 174 8.19 7.07 15.12
CA SER A 174 8.92 7.42 16.35
C SER A 174 9.55 6.20 17.02
N TYR A 175 8.87 5.04 17.11
CA TYR A 175 9.50 3.86 17.70
C TYR A 175 10.73 3.39 16.91
N ARG A 176 10.70 3.48 15.57
CA ARG A 176 11.88 3.14 14.74
C ARG A 176 13.03 4.11 14.96
N ALA A 177 12.76 5.41 15.04
CA ALA A 177 13.79 6.40 15.38
C ALA A 177 14.45 6.09 16.74
N PHE A 178 13.65 5.76 17.77
CA PHE A 178 14.19 5.38 19.08
C PHE A 178 14.95 4.03 19.05
N TYR A 179 14.52 3.06 18.25
CA TYR A 179 15.24 1.79 18.09
C TYR A 179 16.60 1.98 17.38
N ILE A 180 16.69 2.89 16.40
CA ILE A 180 17.97 3.27 15.77
C ILE A 180 18.90 3.92 16.79
N LEU A 181 18.41 4.87 17.58
CA LEU A 181 19.21 5.48 18.66
C LEU A 181 19.69 4.43 19.68
N ASN A 182 18.86 3.44 20.00
CA ASN A 182 19.25 2.32 20.85
C ASN A 182 20.38 1.46 20.23
N TRP A 183 20.36 1.19 18.92
CA TRP A 183 21.46 0.48 18.26
C TRP A 183 22.76 1.31 18.28
N ILE A 184 22.68 2.61 17.98
CA ILE A 184 23.82 3.54 18.04
C ILE A 184 24.46 3.53 19.43
N VAL A 185 23.66 3.62 20.51
CA VAL A 185 24.16 3.56 21.89
C VAL A 185 24.81 2.21 22.21
N ARG A 186 24.24 1.09 21.76
CA ARG A 186 24.85 -0.24 21.97
C ARG A 186 26.19 -0.40 21.24
N LEU A 187 26.31 0.14 20.02
CA LEU A 187 27.57 0.14 19.26
C LEU A 187 28.69 0.91 19.99
N PHE A 188 28.37 2.06 20.61
CA PHE A 188 29.38 2.82 21.38
C PHE A 188 29.78 2.16 22.71
N ASN A 189 28.87 1.40 23.35
CA ASN A 189 29.10 0.79 24.66
C ASN A 189 29.97 -0.47 24.65
N LYS A 190 30.51 -0.90 23.49
CA LYS A 190 31.42 -2.05 23.31
C LYS A 190 30.91 -3.41 23.82
N GLU A 191 29.61 -3.58 24.03
CA GLU A 191 29.03 -4.92 24.16
C GLU A 191 29.10 -5.66 22.81
N PRO A 192 29.32 -6.98 22.77
CA PRO A 192 29.25 -7.75 21.53
C PRO A 192 27.84 -7.61 20.93
N PHE A 193 27.76 -6.95 19.78
CA PHE A 193 26.53 -6.70 19.06
C PHE A 193 26.37 -7.76 17.97
N ASN A 194 25.60 -8.81 18.23
CA ASN A 194 25.32 -9.88 17.26
C ASN A 194 23.96 -9.70 16.54
N ASP A 195 23.16 -8.68 16.90
CA ASP A 195 21.79 -8.49 16.37
C ASP A 195 21.76 -7.87 14.95
N TRP A 196 22.68 -8.26 14.06
CA TRP A 196 22.86 -7.65 12.73
C TRP A 196 21.63 -7.78 11.82
N ILE A 197 20.92 -8.91 11.90
CA ILE A 197 19.65 -9.15 11.20
C ILE A 197 18.63 -8.05 11.55
N ALA A 198 18.50 -7.71 12.84
CA ALA A 198 17.58 -6.67 13.30
C ALA A 198 17.96 -5.27 12.82
N VAL A 199 19.26 -4.97 12.66
CA VAL A 199 19.74 -3.69 12.12
C VAL A 199 19.45 -3.58 10.62
N VAL A 200 19.83 -4.59 9.82
CA VAL A 200 19.68 -4.56 8.36
C VAL A 200 18.21 -4.40 7.96
N PHE A 201 17.33 -5.27 8.46
CA PHE A 201 15.90 -5.18 8.16
C PHE A 201 15.21 -4.01 8.86
N GLY A 202 15.75 -3.55 9.99
CA GLY A 202 15.35 -2.30 10.64
C GLY A 202 15.61 -1.04 9.80
N ILE A 203 16.75 -0.99 9.11
CA ILE A 203 17.08 0.08 8.14
C ILE A 203 16.14 0.01 6.95
N VAL A 204 15.92 -1.18 6.37
CA VAL A 204 14.96 -1.39 5.27
C VAL A 204 13.56 -0.88 5.65
N GLN A 205 13.07 -1.23 6.83
CA GLN A 205 11.77 -0.77 7.31
C GLN A 205 11.71 0.75 7.51
N THR A 206 12.78 1.33 8.05
CA THR A 206 12.88 2.78 8.24
C THR A 206 12.89 3.51 6.91
N ALA A 207 13.54 2.96 5.88
CA ALA A 207 13.53 3.52 4.53
C ALA A 207 12.11 3.55 3.93
N PHE A 208 11.28 2.51 4.15
CA PHE A 208 9.87 2.55 3.76
C PHE A 208 9.05 3.60 4.53
N TYR A 209 9.30 3.78 5.83
CA TYR A 209 8.64 4.86 6.61
C TYR A 209 9.06 6.26 6.14
N VAL A 210 10.31 6.46 5.75
CA VAL A 210 10.82 7.75 5.24
C VAL A 210 10.27 8.04 3.84
N ASP A 211 10.27 7.07 2.92
CA ASP A 211 9.66 7.21 1.58
C ASP A 211 8.16 7.56 1.70
N PHE A 212 7.45 6.90 2.63
CA PHE A 212 6.06 7.25 2.94
C PHE A 212 5.91 8.65 3.55
N ALA A 213 6.72 9.01 4.55
CA ALA A 213 6.62 10.32 5.22
C ALA A 213 6.89 11.47 4.24
N TRP A 214 7.80 11.28 3.29
CA TRP A 214 8.06 12.20 2.18
C TRP A 214 6.83 12.40 1.29
N VAL A 215 6.22 11.30 0.81
CA VAL A 215 5.00 11.34 -0.01
C VAL A 215 3.79 11.92 0.75
N TYR A 216 3.69 11.64 2.04
CA TYR A 216 2.64 12.20 2.90
C TYR A 216 2.80 13.72 3.06
N TYR A 217 4.04 14.18 3.30
CA TYR A 217 4.35 15.60 3.44
C TYR A 217 4.18 16.38 2.13
N SER A 218 4.60 15.81 0.99
CA SER A 218 4.43 16.46 -0.31
C SER A 218 2.95 16.68 -0.65
N ARG A 219 2.09 15.68 -0.41
CA ARG A 219 0.63 15.82 -0.59
C ARG A 219 0.01 16.97 0.21
N GLN A 220 0.46 17.23 1.44
CA GLN A 220 -0.14 18.29 2.27
C GLN A 220 0.03 19.69 1.67
N ARG A 221 1.01 19.89 0.76
CA ARG A 221 1.29 21.20 0.15
C ARG A 221 0.39 21.54 -1.05
N VAL A 222 -0.39 20.60 -1.60
CA VAL A 222 -1.15 20.80 -2.85
C VAL A 222 -2.67 20.99 -2.64
N LYS A 223 -3.12 21.31 -1.42
CA LYS A 223 -4.48 21.86 -1.22
C LYS A 223 -4.51 23.34 -1.60
N LEU A 224 -4.53 23.62 -2.90
CA LEU A 224 -4.82 24.95 -3.42
C LEU A 224 -6.22 25.42 -2.97
N ARG A 225 -6.33 26.70 -2.65
CA ARG A 225 -7.49 27.33 -1.97
C ARG A 225 -8.79 27.35 -2.81
N ASN A 226 -8.78 26.80 -4.02
CA ASN A 226 -9.81 27.00 -5.06
C ASN A 226 -10.45 25.68 -5.58
N GLY A 227 -10.51 24.61 -4.78
CA GLY A 227 -11.41 23.47 -5.04
C GLY A 227 -11.14 22.62 -6.30
N GLY A 228 -10.04 22.85 -7.03
CA GLY A 228 -9.62 21.98 -8.13
C GLY A 228 -9.19 20.61 -7.60
N VAL A 229 -9.79 19.54 -8.13
CA VAL A 229 -9.33 18.17 -7.90
C VAL A 229 -7.94 18.03 -8.53
N VAL A 230 -6.93 17.74 -7.71
CA VAL A 230 -5.56 17.52 -8.19
C VAL A 230 -5.47 16.16 -8.86
N ASP A 231 -4.94 16.14 -10.09
CA ASP A 231 -4.85 14.97 -10.93
C ASP A 231 -4.03 13.82 -10.33
N SER A 232 -4.37 12.62 -10.78
CA SER A 232 -3.89 11.34 -10.23
C SER A 232 -2.44 10.95 -10.58
N GLU A 233 -1.63 11.88 -11.09
CA GLU A 233 -0.30 11.59 -11.67
C GLU A 233 0.89 11.84 -10.73
N ASP A 234 0.69 12.52 -9.60
CA ASP A 234 1.75 12.86 -8.61
C ASP A 234 2.40 11.62 -7.91
N TYR A 235 1.90 10.41 -8.17
CA TYR A 235 2.33 9.16 -7.54
C TYR A 235 3.64 8.57 -8.09
N GLY A 236 4.25 9.19 -9.11
CA GLY A 236 5.55 8.76 -9.63
C GLY A 236 6.72 8.90 -8.64
N ASN A 237 6.58 9.77 -7.63
CA ASN A 237 7.70 10.32 -6.84
C ASN A 237 8.17 9.48 -5.63
N SER A 238 7.50 8.36 -5.31
CA SER A 238 7.92 7.44 -4.23
C SER A 238 9.03 6.50 -4.72
N TRP A 239 10.30 6.94 -4.69
CA TRP A 239 11.40 6.25 -5.38
C TRP A 239 11.59 4.79 -4.94
N LEU A 240 11.38 4.47 -3.66
CA LEU A 240 11.47 3.09 -3.15
C LEU A 240 10.21 2.28 -3.44
N VAL A 241 9.03 2.75 -3.00
CA VAL A 241 7.77 2.01 -3.18
C VAL A 241 7.46 1.81 -4.67
N ASN A 242 7.65 2.84 -5.50
CA ASN A 242 7.39 2.74 -6.94
C ASN A 242 8.39 1.78 -7.62
N ARG A 243 9.65 1.68 -7.15
CA ARG A 243 10.58 0.64 -7.65
C ARG A 243 10.15 -0.75 -7.19
N VAL A 244 9.87 -0.98 -5.91
CA VAL A 244 9.49 -2.32 -5.40
C VAL A 244 8.19 -2.82 -6.04
N VAL A 245 7.25 -1.92 -6.32
CA VAL A 245 5.96 -2.24 -6.95
C VAL A 245 6.10 -2.38 -8.48
N ASN A 246 6.77 -1.47 -9.19
CA ASN A 246 6.83 -1.52 -10.66
C ASN A 246 7.90 -2.47 -11.20
N PHE A 247 9.06 -2.60 -10.53
CA PHE A 247 10.09 -3.59 -10.93
C PHE A 247 9.56 -5.03 -10.90
N ARG A 248 8.57 -5.29 -10.03
CA ARG A 248 7.83 -6.56 -10.01
C ARG A 248 6.61 -6.57 -10.93
N ALA A 249 5.94 -5.45 -11.17
CA ALA A 249 4.88 -5.36 -12.17
C ALA A 249 5.40 -5.68 -13.59
N SER A 250 6.60 -5.20 -13.96
CA SER A 250 7.23 -5.56 -15.24
C SER A 250 7.54 -7.04 -15.37
N ARG A 251 7.95 -7.72 -14.27
CA ARG A 251 8.15 -9.19 -14.31
C ARG A 251 6.82 -9.93 -14.45
N VAL A 252 5.80 -9.53 -13.69
CA VAL A 252 4.47 -10.17 -13.77
C VAL A 252 3.83 -9.97 -15.15
N SER A 253 4.00 -8.82 -15.80
CA SER A 253 3.53 -8.67 -17.19
C SER A 253 4.31 -9.55 -18.16
N THR A 254 5.61 -9.77 -17.96
CA THR A 254 6.38 -10.72 -18.77
C THR A 254 5.98 -12.17 -18.49
N ASP A 255 5.71 -12.54 -17.23
CA ASP A 255 5.26 -13.88 -16.85
C ASP A 255 3.82 -14.15 -17.35
N GLU A 256 2.92 -13.17 -17.30
CA GLU A 256 1.55 -13.26 -17.87
C GLU A 256 1.58 -13.26 -19.41
N GLU A 257 2.44 -12.45 -20.07
CA GLU A 257 2.65 -12.52 -21.53
C GLU A 257 3.30 -13.86 -21.97
N GLN A 258 4.21 -14.43 -21.17
CA GLN A 258 4.79 -15.74 -21.47
C GLN A 258 3.78 -16.87 -21.26
N HIS A 259 2.99 -16.86 -20.19
CA HIS A 259 1.95 -17.88 -20.00
C HIS A 259 0.89 -17.84 -21.11
N LEU A 260 0.50 -16.64 -21.55
CA LEU A 260 -0.41 -16.48 -22.68
C LEU A 260 0.22 -16.95 -24.01
N ARG A 261 1.53 -16.74 -24.22
CA ARG A 261 2.24 -17.29 -25.39
C ARG A 261 2.39 -18.81 -25.35
N ASP A 262 2.68 -19.39 -24.18
CA ASP A 262 2.78 -20.83 -24.01
C ASP A 262 1.40 -21.52 -24.18
N GLU A 263 0.30 -20.83 -23.85
CA GLU A 263 -1.08 -21.26 -24.17
C GLU A 263 -1.46 -21.02 -25.64
N GLU A 264 -0.98 -19.95 -26.29
CA GLU A 264 -1.20 -19.69 -27.73
C GLU A 264 -0.39 -20.63 -28.64
N GLU A 265 0.87 -20.98 -28.30
CA GLU A 265 1.69 -21.97 -29.03
C GLU A 265 1.15 -23.41 -28.89
N GLY A 266 0.24 -23.66 -27.94
CA GLY A 266 -0.44 -24.94 -27.77
C GLY A 266 -1.67 -25.15 -28.67
N VAL A 267 -2.10 -24.15 -29.44
CA VAL A 267 -3.35 -24.18 -30.23
C VAL A 267 -3.10 -23.75 -31.69
N ASP A 268 -2.66 -24.70 -32.52
CA ASP A 268 -2.55 -24.52 -33.98
C ASP A 268 -3.90 -24.09 -34.59
N GLY A 269 -4.02 -22.81 -34.96
CA GLY A 269 -5.33 -22.22 -35.30
C GLY A 269 -5.31 -20.87 -36.04
N GLN A 270 -4.24 -20.56 -36.78
CA GLN A 270 -4.18 -19.55 -37.86
C GLN A 270 -4.98 -18.23 -37.67
N SER A 271 -4.31 -17.15 -37.25
CA SER A 271 -4.87 -15.78 -37.35
C SER A 271 -3.87 -14.73 -37.87
N ASN A 272 -4.41 -13.70 -38.54
CA ASN A 272 -3.64 -12.73 -39.34
C ASN A 272 -2.91 -11.66 -38.50
N HIS A 273 -1.65 -11.41 -38.83
CA HIS A 273 -0.86 -10.30 -38.31
C HIS A 273 -1.32 -8.93 -38.85
N ASN A 274 -2.30 -8.30 -38.20
CA ASN A 274 -2.60 -6.87 -38.41
C ASN A 274 -1.90 -6.00 -37.36
N ARG A 275 -0.69 -5.52 -37.69
CA ARG A 275 0.06 -4.55 -36.85
C ARG A 275 -0.61 -3.18 -36.88
N TRP A 276 -1.35 -2.83 -35.83
CA TRP A 276 -1.84 -1.46 -35.64
C TRP A 276 -0.74 -0.56 -35.07
N GLY A 277 -0.22 0.36 -35.89
CA GLY A 277 0.72 1.39 -35.43
C GLY A 277 0.01 2.51 -34.67
N ALA A 278 0.62 3.03 -33.61
CA ALA A 278 0.01 3.96 -32.65
C ALA A 278 -0.35 5.38 -33.17
N ARG A 279 -0.32 5.62 -34.48
CA ARG A 279 -0.79 6.84 -35.17
C ARG A 279 -1.30 6.49 -36.56
N GLY A 280 -2.61 6.38 -36.72
CA GLY A 280 -3.26 6.10 -38.00
C GLY A 280 -4.72 6.55 -37.99
N ILE A 281 -5.03 7.60 -38.75
CA ILE A 281 -6.39 8.11 -38.94
C ILE A 281 -7.11 7.15 -39.89
N SER A 282 -8.23 6.57 -39.47
CA SER A 282 -9.04 5.68 -40.30
C SER A 282 -9.92 6.49 -41.26
N ILE A 283 -9.37 6.86 -42.40
CA ILE A 283 -10.15 7.21 -43.59
C ILE A 283 -10.41 5.91 -44.36
N ALA A 284 -11.63 5.40 -44.25
CA ALA A 284 -12.16 4.44 -45.21
C ALA A 284 -12.79 5.25 -46.34
N ALA A 285 -12.14 5.25 -47.49
CA ALA A 285 -12.70 5.74 -48.74
C ALA A 285 -13.15 4.54 -49.58
N ASP A 286 -14.04 4.84 -50.52
CA ASP A 286 -14.54 3.98 -51.59
C ASP A 286 -15.63 2.97 -51.20
N ASP A 287 -16.87 3.34 -51.52
CA ASP A 287 -17.96 2.40 -51.84
C ASP A 287 -18.94 3.09 -52.82
N THR A 288 -18.39 3.71 -53.87
CA THR A 288 -19.17 4.31 -54.97
C THR A 288 -18.41 4.19 -56.30
N LEU A 289 -18.72 3.17 -57.10
CA LEU A 289 -18.78 3.23 -58.57
C LEU A 289 -19.05 1.82 -59.17
N GLU A 290 -20.32 1.45 -59.33
CA GLU A 290 -20.71 0.55 -60.42
C GLU A 290 -21.35 1.37 -61.55
N THR A 291 -20.87 1.14 -62.77
CA THR A 291 -21.34 1.82 -63.99
C THR A 291 -21.99 0.82 -64.93
N ASN A 292 -23.30 0.98 -65.22
CA ASN A 292 -23.76 1.18 -66.62
C ASN A 292 -25.29 1.34 -66.78
N GLY A 293 -25.67 2.50 -67.30
CA GLY A 293 -26.58 2.65 -68.46
C GLY A 293 -27.99 2.06 -68.46
N HIS A 294 -28.99 2.95 -68.35
CA HIS A 294 -30.00 3.11 -69.42
C HIS A 294 -30.65 4.51 -69.42
N ASN A 295 -31.36 4.83 -70.50
CA ASN A 295 -31.77 6.18 -70.94
C ASN A 295 -33.29 6.45 -70.74
N LYS A 296 -33.69 7.73 -70.82
CA LYS A 296 -35.04 8.35 -70.62
C LYS A 296 -35.40 8.63 -69.15
N GLY A 297 -35.98 9.78 -68.76
CA GLY A 297 -36.26 11.03 -69.51
C GLY A 297 -37.29 11.92 -68.78
N HIS A 298 -37.23 13.24 -68.98
CA HIS A 298 -38.20 14.29 -68.57
C HIS A 298 -38.82 14.27 -67.15
N HIS A 299 -38.58 15.32 -66.35
CA HIS A 299 -39.53 16.44 -66.25
C HIS A 299 -38.89 17.69 -65.62
N HIS A 300 -39.50 18.84 -65.88
CA HIS A 300 -39.14 20.19 -65.41
C HIS A 300 -40.33 20.74 -64.60
N ASP A 301 -40.06 21.56 -63.58
CA ASP A 301 -40.86 22.67 -63.01
C ASP A 301 -40.22 23.01 -61.64
N ASP A 302 -39.65 24.19 -61.35
CA ASP A 302 -40.10 25.61 -61.38
C ASP A 302 -40.84 26.10 -60.12
N SER A 303 -40.73 27.42 -59.89
CA SER A 303 -41.16 28.25 -58.74
C SER A 303 -40.31 28.11 -57.45
N LEU A 304 -39.65 29.12 -56.85
CA LEU A 304 -39.72 30.61 -56.73
C LEU A 304 -40.27 31.13 -55.38
N ASP A 305 -39.84 32.36 -55.07
CA ASP A 305 -40.09 33.21 -53.89
C ASP A 305 -39.38 32.78 -52.58
N GLY A 306 -38.72 33.65 -51.80
CA GLY A 306 -38.82 35.11 -51.67
C GLY A 306 -39.71 35.47 -50.46
N PHE A 307 -39.44 36.45 -49.60
CA PHE A 307 -38.43 37.53 -49.50
C PHE A 307 -38.53 38.17 -48.08
N SER A 308 -37.47 38.78 -47.52
CA SER A 308 -37.35 39.71 -46.34
C SER A 308 -38.20 39.49 -45.06
N GLY A 309 -37.71 39.69 -43.83
CA GLY A 309 -37.30 40.99 -43.23
C GLY A 309 -38.53 41.77 -42.74
N ASP A 310 -38.60 42.52 -41.63
CA ASP A 310 -37.67 42.94 -40.60
C ASP A 310 -38.51 43.52 -39.41
N GLU A 311 -37.90 43.62 -38.23
CA GLU A 311 -37.95 44.71 -37.22
C GLU A 311 -39.27 45.34 -36.66
N ASP A 312 -39.32 45.40 -35.31
CA ASP A 312 -39.77 46.48 -34.40
C ASP A 312 -41.26 46.92 -34.30
N GLU A 313 -41.80 47.51 -33.20
CA GLU A 313 -41.27 47.89 -31.86
C GLU A 313 -42.44 48.01 -30.81
N ILE A 314 -42.15 48.08 -29.48
CA ILE A 314 -42.92 48.87 -28.43
C ILE A 314 -44.39 48.41 -28.08
N ASP A 315 -45.01 48.56 -26.89
CA ASP A 315 -44.66 49.06 -25.54
C ASP A 315 -45.43 48.33 -24.39
N ASP A 316 -44.90 48.51 -23.17
CA ASP A 316 -45.52 48.73 -21.84
C ASP A 316 -46.90 48.15 -21.44
N HIS A 317 -46.94 47.45 -20.28
CA HIS A 317 -47.68 47.95 -19.10
C HIS A 317 -47.32 47.29 -17.76
N ARG A 318 -47.07 48.18 -16.78
CA ARG A 318 -47.00 48.00 -15.31
C ARG A 318 -48.03 47.03 -14.70
N VAL A 319 -47.71 46.44 -13.53
CA VAL A 319 -48.25 46.86 -12.20
C VAL A 319 -47.80 45.93 -11.03
N SER A 320 -47.20 46.54 -10.01
CA SER A 320 -47.06 46.21 -8.57
C SER A 320 -46.98 44.76 -8.00
N ASN A 321 -45.86 44.54 -7.29
CA ASN A 321 -45.66 43.89 -5.97
C ASN A 321 -46.77 44.20 -4.90
N PRO A 322 -46.73 43.72 -3.63
CA PRO A 322 -45.88 42.73 -2.94
C PRO A 322 -46.69 41.60 -2.22
N ARG A 323 -46.11 40.53 -1.67
CA ARG A 323 -45.17 40.44 -0.51
C ARG A 323 -44.46 39.10 -0.47
#